data_AF-A0A157PZT6-F1
#
_entry.id   AF-A0A157PZT6-F1
#
_cell.length_a   1.000
_cell.length_b   1.000
_cell.length_c   1.000
_cell.angle_alpha   90.00
_cell.angle_beta   90.00
_cell.angle_gamma   90.00
#
_symmetry.space_group_name_H-M   'P 1'
#
loop_
_entity.id
_entity.type
_entity.pdbx_description
1 polymer ?
#
loop_
_entity_poly.entity_id
_entity_poly.type
_entity_poly.pdbx_seq_one_letter_code
_entity_poly.pdbx_strand_id
1 'polypeptide(L)'
;MSTEDFPSSSTQPLHDLHNRWPQAESVDDFRHNLAAVHARIAAACARVGRDPAGVRLLPVSKTKPEASIRLAHAAGCLLLGENKPQEAYRKWENLQDLPDLKWSVIGHLQTNKAKLVARCASEFQALDSLRVAEALERRLQAEGRALDVFVQVNTSGEASKYGLHPDEVADFLRQLPAFSALRVRGLMTLALFSAEGERVRQCFVLLRELRERLRQEAPEGVSLDELSMGMSGDFEIAIEEGATVVRVGQAIFGARATPDSFYWPTADGDAADK
;
A
#
# COMPACT_ATOMS: atom_id res chain seq x y z
N MET A 1 -19.74 -6.28 -33.21
CA MET A 1 -19.11 -6.41 -31.87
C MET A 1 -19.10 -5.03 -31.27
N SER A 2 -20.08 -4.77 -30.42
CA SER A 2 -20.30 -3.46 -29.82
C SER A 2 -19.22 -3.22 -28.77
N THR A 3 -18.46 -2.14 -28.94
CA THR A 3 -17.64 -1.54 -27.89
C THR A 3 -18.59 -1.02 -26.82
N GLU A 4 -18.63 -1.67 -25.66
CA GLU A 4 -19.31 -1.13 -24.48
C GLU A 4 -18.46 0.03 -23.93
N ASP A 5 -18.90 1.25 -24.21
CA ASP A 5 -18.42 2.46 -23.53
C ASP A 5 -18.84 2.35 -22.06
N PHE A 6 -17.88 2.04 -21.17
CA PHE A 6 -18.07 2.23 -19.75
C PHE A 6 -18.26 3.74 -19.48
N PRO A 7 -19.30 4.15 -18.75
CA PRO A 7 -19.49 5.57 -18.44
C PRO A 7 -18.26 6.08 -17.70
N SER A 8 -17.65 7.18 -18.18
CA SER A 8 -16.53 7.79 -17.47
C SER A 8 -17.02 8.18 -16.07
N SER A 9 -16.52 7.47 -15.07
CA SER A 9 -16.90 7.70 -13.69
C SER A 9 -16.35 9.06 -13.25
N SER A 10 -17.24 9.98 -12.94
CA SER A 10 -16.95 11.35 -12.49
C SER A 10 -16.44 11.43 -11.04
N THR A 11 -16.04 10.31 -10.44
CA THR A 11 -15.44 10.26 -9.10
C THR A 11 -14.20 11.15 -9.06
N GLN A 12 -14.28 12.22 -8.28
CA GLN A 12 -13.16 13.10 -8.00
C GLN A 12 -12.37 12.62 -6.77
N PRO A 13 -11.05 12.84 -6.75
CA PRO A 13 -10.25 12.54 -5.57
C PRO A 13 -10.54 13.55 -4.45
N LEU A 14 -10.48 13.07 -3.22
CA LEU A 14 -10.63 13.83 -1.98
C LEU A 14 -9.28 14.34 -1.44
N HIS A 15 -8.30 14.62 -2.31
CA HIS A 15 -7.01 15.18 -1.89
C HIS A 15 -7.16 16.51 -1.12
N ASP A 16 -8.21 17.29 -1.41
CA ASP A 16 -8.49 18.55 -0.70
C ASP A 16 -9.02 18.40 0.74
N LEU A 17 -9.18 17.15 1.23
CA LEU A 17 -9.61 16.87 2.61
C LEU A 17 -8.46 16.61 3.59
N HIS A 18 -7.18 16.68 3.19
CA HIS A 18 -6.05 16.27 4.05
C HIS A 18 -6.03 16.87 5.47
N ASN A 19 -6.57 18.08 5.67
CA ASN A 19 -6.61 18.78 6.97
C ASN A 19 -7.98 18.71 7.69
N ARG A 20 -8.97 18.00 7.12
CA ARG A 20 -10.35 17.97 7.63
C ARG A 20 -10.74 16.64 8.29
N TRP A 21 -9.81 15.70 8.39
CA TRP A 21 -10.07 14.40 9.02
C TRP A 21 -10.02 14.52 10.55
N PRO A 22 -11.11 14.19 11.27
CA PRO A 22 -11.13 14.27 12.73
C PRO A 22 -10.09 13.29 13.32
N GLN A 23 -9.39 13.71 14.38
CA GLN A 23 -8.51 12.81 15.11
C GLN A 23 -9.36 11.74 15.82
N ALA A 24 -8.92 10.49 15.75
CA ALA A 24 -9.50 9.42 16.54
C ALA A 24 -8.78 9.35 17.89
N GLU A 25 -9.51 9.58 18.98
CA GLU A 25 -8.96 9.62 20.35
C GLU A 25 -9.53 8.52 21.24
N SER A 26 -10.54 7.80 20.76
CA SER A 26 -11.19 6.68 21.44
C SER A 26 -11.40 5.47 20.51
N VAL A 27 -11.71 4.31 21.10
CA VAL A 27 -12.07 3.10 20.35
C VAL A 27 -13.32 3.34 19.49
N ASP A 28 -14.29 4.12 19.99
CA ASP A 28 -15.53 4.39 19.27
C ASP A 28 -15.30 5.35 18.08
N ASP A 29 -14.37 6.29 18.18
CA ASP A 29 -13.94 7.11 17.02
C ASP A 29 -13.33 6.22 15.93
N PHE A 30 -12.46 5.27 16.31
CA PHE A 30 -11.89 4.32 15.35
C PHE A 30 -12.96 3.45 14.70
N ARG A 31 -13.92 2.92 15.48
CA ARG A 31 -15.04 2.14 14.93
C ARG A 31 -15.88 2.96 13.96
N HIS A 32 -16.18 4.21 14.31
CA HIS A 32 -16.92 5.13 13.46
C HIS A 32 -16.18 5.40 12.14
N ASN A 33 -14.90 5.76 12.24
CA ASN A 33 -14.06 6.05 11.07
C ASN A 33 -13.89 4.83 10.16
N LEU A 34 -13.67 3.64 10.74
CA LEU A 34 -13.60 2.39 9.99
C LEU A 34 -14.92 2.09 9.27
N ALA A 35 -16.06 2.25 9.95
CA ALA A 35 -17.38 2.07 9.34
C ALA A 35 -17.61 3.04 8.17
N ALA A 36 -17.19 4.30 8.31
CA ALA A 36 -17.29 5.30 7.24
C ALA A 36 -16.40 4.93 6.02
N VAL A 37 -15.18 4.45 6.26
CA VAL A 37 -14.29 3.97 5.18
C VAL A 37 -14.87 2.74 4.50
N HIS A 38 -15.38 1.76 5.26
CA HIS A 38 -16.03 0.58 4.68
C HIS A 38 -17.28 0.91 3.88
N ALA A 39 -18.08 1.89 4.30
CA ALA A 39 -19.22 2.37 3.53
C ALA A 39 -18.79 3.00 2.19
N ARG A 40 -17.69 3.77 2.17
CA ARG A 40 -17.09 4.34 0.95
C ARG A 40 -16.56 3.24 0.02
N ILE A 41 -15.90 2.22 0.56
CA ILE A 41 -15.44 1.04 -0.20
C ILE A 41 -16.65 0.34 -0.84
N ALA A 42 -17.70 0.07 -0.07
CA ALA A 42 -18.90 -0.61 -0.57
C ALA A 42 -19.60 0.19 -1.67
N ALA A 43 -19.71 1.51 -1.50
CA ALA A 43 -20.26 2.40 -2.53
C ALA A 43 -19.43 2.42 -3.80
N ALA A 44 -18.09 2.42 -3.70
CA ALA A 44 -17.20 2.35 -4.86
C ALA A 44 -17.33 1.02 -5.59
N CYS A 45 -17.36 -0.10 -4.87
CA CYS A 45 -17.59 -1.42 -5.44
C CYS A 45 -18.95 -1.51 -6.15
N ALA A 46 -20.02 -0.95 -5.56
CA ALA A 46 -21.35 -0.94 -6.14
C ALA A 46 -21.41 -0.20 -7.49
N ARG A 47 -20.65 0.89 -7.66
CA ARG A 47 -20.58 1.65 -8.93
C ARG A 47 -20.04 0.83 -10.10
N VAL A 48 -19.21 -0.18 -9.83
CA VAL A 48 -18.57 -1.03 -10.85
C VAL A 48 -18.99 -2.50 -10.75
N GLY A 49 -20.08 -2.80 -10.02
CA GLY A 49 -20.62 -4.15 -9.93
C GLY A 49 -19.70 -5.17 -9.25
N ARG A 50 -18.82 -4.75 -8.33
CA ARG A 50 -17.90 -5.61 -7.60
C ARG A 50 -18.42 -5.97 -6.21
N ASP A 51 -18.01 -7.13 -5.69
CA ASP A 51 -18.22 -7.50 -4.29
C ASP A 51 -17.26 -6.70 -3.38
N PRO A 52 -17.75 -5.93 -2.38
CA PRO A 52 -16.91 -5.27 -1.38
C PRO A 52 -15.96 -6.22 -0.63
N ALA A 53 -16.29 -7.50 -0.47
CA ALA A 53 -15.42 -8.49 0.17
C ALA A 53 -14.12 -8.73 -0.61
N GLY A 54 -14.08 -8.40 -1.90
CA GLY A 54 -12.88 -8.44 -2.74
C GLY A 54 -11.91 -7.28 -2.52
N VAL A 55 -12.21 -6.34 -1.61
CA VAL A 55 -11.35 -5.19 -1.30
C VAL A 55 -10.98 -5.19 0.18
N ARG A 56 -9.71 -5.46 0.46
CA ARG A 56 -9.11 -5.39 1.80
C ARG A 56 -8.70 -3.96 2.14
N LEU A 57 -9.11 -3.51 3.33
CA LEU A 57 -8.63 -2.27 3.92
C LEU A 57 -7.32 -2.52 4.68
N LEU A 58 -6.27 -1.76 4.37
CA LEU A 58 -5.03 -1.68 5.14
C LEU A 58 -4.93 -0.32 5.85
N PRO A 59 -5.25 -0.23 7.16
CA PRO A 59 -5.06 0.98 7.93
C PRO A 59 -3.57 1.35 8.03
N VAL A 60 -3.22 2.61 7.78
CA VAL A 60 -1.83 3.10 7.79
C VAL A 60 -1.57 3.94 9.04
N SER A 61 -0.75 3.43 9.95
CA SER A 61 -0.49 3.99 11.29
C SER A 61 0.83 4.76 11.40
N LYS A 62 1.49 5.06 10.27
CA LYS A 62 2.73 5.87 10.25
C LYS A 62 2.55 7.14 11.08
N THR A 63 3.56 7.46 11.89
CA THR A 63 3.62 8.57 12.85
C THR A 63 2.67 8.51 14.05
N LYS A 64 1.75 7.54 14.12
CA LYS A 64 0.82 7.43 15.24
C LYS A 64 1.50 6.75 16.44
N PRO A 65 1.30 7.27 17.67
CA PRO A 65 1.88 6.69 18.87
C PRO A 65 1.23 5.35 19.21
N GLU A 66 1.94 4.52 19.97
CA GLU A 66 1.47 3.20 20.39
C GLU A 66 0.12 3.24 21.12
N ALA A 67 -0.17 4.29 21.89
CA ALA A 67 -1.47 4.46 22.54
C ALA A 67 -2.62 4.52 21.52
N SER A 68 -2.43 5.22 20.40
CA SER A 68 -3.40 5.30 19.30
C SER A 68 -3.55 3.95 18.59
N ILE A 69 -2.44 3.20 18.45
CA ILE A 69 -2.45 1.85 17.87
C ILE A 69 -3.22 0.86 18.73
N ARG A 70 -3.10 0.95 20.06
CA ARG A 70 -3.89 0.13 21.00
C ARG A 70 -5.39 0.39 20.87
N LEU A 71 -5.79 1.65 20.69
CA LEU A 71 -7.19 2.00 20.44
C LEU A 71 -7.68 1.45 19.09
N ALA A 72 -6.87 1.57 18.03
CA ALA A 72 -7.20 1.02 16.71
C ALA A 72 -7.30 -0.51 16.73
N HIS A 73 -6.39 -1.20 17.44
CA HIS A 73 -6.44 -2.65 17.64
C HIS A 73 -7.71 -3.07 18.39
N ALA A 74 -8.06 -2.38 19.48
CA ALA A 74 -9.32 -2.61 20.21
C ALA A 74 -10.59 -2.33 19.36
N ALA A 75 -10.47 -1.53 18.29
CA ALA A 75 -11.51 -1.30 17.31
C ALA A 75 -11.56 -2.35 16.19
N GLY A 76 -10.63 -3.31 16.16
CA GLY A 76 -10.59 -4.42 15.21
C GLY A 76 -9.47 -4.35 14.15
N CYS A 77 -8.56 -3.36 14.23
CA CYS A 77 -7.42 -3.30 13.32
C CYS A 77 -6.34 -4.34 13.69
N LEU A 78 -6.31 -5.47 12.97
CA LEU A 78 -5.36 -6.55 13.19
C LEU A 78 -4.12 -6.51 12.28
N LEU A 79 -4.14 -5.68 11.23
CA LEU A 79 -3.02 -5.47 10.33
C LEU A 79 -2.83 -3.96 10.13
N LEU A 80 -1.61 -3.46 10.36
CA LEU A 80 -1.29 -2.04 10.21
C LEU A 80 -0.13 -1.81 9.25
N GLY A 81 -0.26 -0.77 8.43
CA GLY A 81 0.72 -0.30 7.47
C GLY A 81 1.69 0.72 8.07
N GLU A 82 2.99 0.50 7.90
CA GLU A 82 4.05 1.42 8.31
C GLU A 82 5.00 1.76 7.15
N ASN A 83 5.40 3.02 7.06
CA ASN A 83 6.31 3.46 5.99
C ASN A 83 7.78 3.20 6.32
N LYS A 84 8.19 3.35 7.58
CA LYS A 84 9.61 3.26 7.98
C LYS A 84 9.87 1.92 8.67
N PRO A 85 10.80 1.07 8.18
CA PRO A 85 11.14 -0.21 8.81
C PRO A 85 11.48 -0.13 10.31
N GLN A 86 12.14 0.94 10.72
CA GLN A 86 12.52 1.18 12.11
C GLN A 86 11.31 1.50 12.99
N GLU A 87 10.34 2.25 12.46
CA GLU A 87 9.10 2.55 13.17
C GLU A 87 8.26 1.28 13.33
N ALA A 88 8.13 0.50 12.26
CA ALA A 88 7.45 -0.80 12.29
C ALA A 88 8.08 -1.75 13.32
N TYR A 89 9.41 -1.88 13.31
CA TYR A 89 10.12 -2.76 14.24
C TYR A 89 9.96 -2.32 15.69
N ARG A 90 10.12 -1.02 15.98
CA ARG A 90 9.95 -0.47 17.34
C ARG A 90 8.54 -0.69 17.87
N LYS A 91 7.52 -0.43 17.04
CA LYS A 91 6.12 -0.65 17.42
C LYS A 91 5.82 -2.13 17.61
N TRP A 92 6.31 -2.99 16.73
CA TRP A 92 6.21 -4.44 16.89
C TRP A 92 6.81 -4.90 18.22
N GLU A 93 8.04 -4.47 18.55
CA GLU A 93 8.72 -4.83 19.80
C GLU A 93 7.96 -4.33 21.04
N ASN A 94 7.41 -3.11 20.99
CA ASN A 94 6.67 -2.50 22.10
C ASN A 94 5.23 -3.01 22.26
N LEU A 95 4.68 -3.71 21.27
CA LEU A 95 3.29 -4.18 21.22
C LEU A 95 3.21 -5.71 21.15
N GLN A 96 4.22 -6.42 21.65
CA GLN A 96 4.21 -7.90 21.71
C GLN A 96 3.09 -8.46 22.60
N ASP A 97 2.50 -7.64 23.46
CA ASP A 97 1.30 -8.01 24.24
C ASP A 97 0.02 -8.07 23.39
N LEU A 98 0.08 -7.67 22.11
CA LEU A 98 -0.99 -7.80 21.12
C LEU A 98 -0.58 -8.84 20.05
N PRO A 99 -0.68 -10.15 20.34
CA PRO A 99 -0.07 -11.20 19.52
C PRO A 99 -0.71 -11.40 18.13
N ASP A 100 -1.93 -10.90 17.95
CA ASP A 100 -2.70 -10.92 16.72
C ASP A 100 -2.47 -9.68 15.83
N LEU A 101 -1.75 -8.66 16.33
CA LEU A 101 -1.38 -7.48 15.56
C LEU A 101 -0.23 -7.78 14.59
N LYS A 102 -0.51 -7.62 13.30
CA LYS A 102 0.43 -7.81 12.20
C LYS A 102 0.86 -6.49 11.59
N TRP A 103 2.01 -6.52 10.92
CA TRP A 103 2.61 -5.35 10.29
C TRP A 103 2.80 -5.56 8.79
N SER A 104 2.36 -4.57 8.01
CA SER A 104 2.68 -4.41 6.60
C SER A 104 3.67 -3.25 6.45
N VAL A 105 4.84 -3.50 5.88
CA VAL A 105 5.80 -2.43 5.57
C VAL A 105 5.54 -1.98 4.14
N ILE A 106 5.15 -0.71 3.96
CA ILE A 106 4.66 -0.18 2.68
C ILE A 106 5.55 0.94 2.11
N GLY A 107 6.65 1.27 2.79
CA GLY A 107 7.64 2.23 2.31
C GLY A 107 8.94 1.58 1.85
N HIS A 108 9.75 2.36 1.15
CA HIS A 108 11.01 1.91 0.57
C HIS A 108 11.95 1.25 1.60
N LEU A 109 12.64 0.20 1.18
CA LEU A 109 13.50 -0.61 2.04
C LEU A 109 14.96 -0.55 1.60
N GLN A 110 15.79 0.05 2.45
CA GLN A 110 17.24 -0.08 2.32
C GLN A 110 17.69 -1.49 2.75
N THR A 111 18.61 -2.09 2.00
CA THR A 111 19.07 -3.48 2.23
C THR A 111 19.65 -3.71 3.63
N ASN A 112 20.30 -2.71 4.23
CA ASN A 112 20.80 -2.76 5.61
C ASN A 112 19.69 -2.82 6.67
N LYS A 113 18.45 -2.49 6.32
CA LYS A 113 17.26 -2.58 7.19
C LYS A 113 16.42 -3.83 6.94
N ALA A 114 16.77 -4.67 5.97
CA ALA A 114 16.03 -5.91 5.67
C ALA A 114 15.86 -6.84 6.89
N LYS A 115 16.85 -6.85 7.81
CA LYS A 115 16.76 -7.62 9.07
C LYS A 115 15.58 -7.19 9.95
N LEU A 116 15.21 -5.91 9.94
CA LEU A 116 14.08 -5.41 10.73
C LEU A 116 12.77 -5.93 10.15
N VAL A 117 12.58 -5.75 8.85
CA VAL A 117 11.37 -6.19 8.12
C VAL A 117 11.19 -7.71 8.22
N ALA A 118 12.27 -8.48 8.01
CA ALA A 118 12.22 -9.95 8.12
C ALA A 118 11.80 -10.46 9.50
N ARG A 119 11.97 -9.66 10.57
CA ARG A 119 11.59 -10.01 11.94
C ARG A 119 10.20 -9.56 12.34
N CYS A 120 9.74 -8.39 11.88
CA CYS A 120 8.47 -7.83 12.36
C CYS A 120 7.32 -7.92 11.34
N ALA A 121 7.61 -7.93 10.04
CA ALA A 121 6.59 -7.81 9.02
C ALA A 121 5.92 -9.15 8.71
N SER A 122 4.61 -9.10 8.45
CA SER A 122 3.86 -10.18 7.80
C SER A 122 3.69 -9.91 6.30
N GLU A 123 3.82 -8.65 5.88
CA GLU A 123 3.66 -8.22 4.49
C GLU A 123 4.65 -7.09 4.17
N PHE A 124 5.21 -7.07 2.95
CA PHE A 124 6.04 -5.98 2.45
C PHE A 124 5.61 -5.57 1.04
N GLN A 125 5.16 -4.33 0.89
CA GLN A 125 4.52 -3.91 -0.36
C GLN A 125 5.40 -3.05 -1.29
N ALA A 126 6.65 -2.80 -0.92
CA ALA A 126 7.55 -1.88 -1.62
C ALA A 126 8.76 -2.60 -2.27
N LEU A 127 8.57 -3.81 -2.81
CA LEU A 127 9.65 -4.57 -3.43
C LEU A 127 9.92 -4.04 -4.84
N ASP A 128 11.06 -3.37 -5.04
CA ASP A 128 11.42 -2.71 -6.29
C ASP A 128 12.83 -3.08 -6.81
N SER A 129 13.55 -3.97 -6.13
CA SER A 129 14.90 -4.36 -6.56
C SER A 129 15.35 -5.74 -6.06
N LEU A 130 16.18 -6.41 -6.87
CA LEU A 130 16.68 -7.75 -6.56
C LEU A 130 17.63 -7.75 -5.37
N ARG A 131 18.35 -6.64 -5.16
CA ARG A 131 19.21 -6.45 -3.99
C ARG A 131 18.39 -6.48 -2.70
N VAL A 132 17.17 -5.92 -2.72
CA VAL A 132 16.24 -5.98 -1.59
C VAL A 132 15.66 -7.38 -1.45
N ALA A 133 15.26 -8.02 -2.55
CA ALA A 133 14.76 -9.40 -2.55
C ALA A 133 15.79 -10.37 -1.93
N GLU A 134 17.04 -10.34 -2.39
CA GLU A 134 18.14 -11.16 -1.88
C GLU A 134 18.43 -10.88 -0.40
N ALA A 135 18.43 -9.60 0.00
CA ALA A 135 18.64 -9.21 1.38
C ALA A 135 17.52 -9.71 2.30
N LEU A 136 16.26 -9.69 1.85
CA LEU A 136 15.12 -10.22 2.58
C LEU A 136 15.16 -11.75 2.64
N GLU A 137 15.36 -12.44 1.51
CA GLU A 137 15.45 -13.89 1.42
C GLU A 137 16.42 -14.44 2.46
N ARG A 138 17.68 -13.96 2.44
CA ARG A 138 18.71 -14.42 3.39
C ARG A 138 18.30 -14.23 4.85
N ARG A 139 17.59 -13.13 5.16
CA ARG A 139 17.16 -12.83 6.53
C ARG A 139 15.96 -13.68 6.93
N LEU A 140 15.01 -13.88 6.04
CA LEU A 140 13.82 -14.70 6.26
C LEU A 140 14.18 -16.18 6.41
N GLN A 141 15.09 -16.70 5.58
CA GLN A 141 15.63 -18.05 5.72
C GLN A 141 16.30 -18.27 7.09
N ALA A 142 17.10 -17.30 7.55
CA ALA A 142 17.74 -17.37 8.86
C ALA A 142 16.73 -17.34 10.03
N GLU A 143 15.56 -16.73 9.83
CA GLU A 143 14.47 -16.67 10.81
C GLU A 143 13.47 -17.83 10.63
N GLY A 144 13.61 -18.67 9.59
CA GLY A 144 12.68 -19.77 9.29
C GLY A 144 11.28 -19.31 8.86
N ARG A 145 11.20 -18.16 8.17
CA ARG A 145 9.92 -17.49 7.85
C ARG A 145 9.77 -17.24 6.36
N ALA A 146 8.53 -17.01 5.96
CA ALA A 146 8.17 -16.45 4.65
C ALA A 146 7.45 -15.11 4.83
N LEU A 147 7.48 -14.27 3.79
CA LEU A 147 6.91 -12.93 3.77
C LEU A 147 6.04 -12.75 2.53
N ASP A 148 4.81 -12.26 2.70
CA ASP A 148 3.98 -11.85 1.58
C ASP A 148 4.53 -10.55 1.01
N VAL A 149 4.75 -10.51 -0.30
CA VAL A 149 5.34 -9.34 -0.96
C VAL A 149 4.52 -8.84 -2.14
N PHE A 150 4.58 -7.52 -2.37
CA PHE A 150 4.07 -6.88 -3.56
C PHE A 150 5.21 -6.19 -4.29
N VAL A 151 5.20 -6.30 -5.63
CA VAL A 151 6.16 -5.60 -6.48
C VAL A 151 5.68 -4.17 -6.69
N GLN A 152 6.52 -3.20 -6.34
CA GLN A 152 6.20 -1.79 -6.50
C GLN A 152 6.51 -1.32 -7.92
N VAL A 153 5.52 -0.74 -8.57
CA VAL A 153 5.61 -0.20 -9.93
C VAL A 153 5.42 1.31 -9.89
N ASN A 154 6.29 2.05 -10.56
CA ASN A 154 6.15 3.48 -10.75
C ASN A 154 5.21 3.75 -11.94
N THR A 155 3.92 3.96 -11.66
CA THR A 155 2.93 4.31 -12.68
C THR A 155 2.76 5.81 -12.88
N SER A 156 3.45 6.64 -12.10
CA SER A 156 3.33 8.10 -12.20
C SER A 156 4.24 8.71 -13.27
N GLY A 157 5.29 7.97 -13.67
CA GLY A 157 6.32 8.43 -14.60
C GLY A 157 7.30 9.45 -13.99
N GLU A 158 7.18 9.76 -12.70
CA GLU A 158 8.09 10.69 -12.03
C GLU A 158 9.37 9.97 -11.61
N ALA A 159 10.52 10.42 -12.12
CA ALA A 159 11.82 9.81 -11.83
C ALA A 159 12.21 9.85 -10.34
N SER A 160 11.61 10.76 -9.56
CA SER A 160 11.82 10.88 -8.12
C SER A 160 11.07 9.82 -7.29
N LYS A 161 10.12 9.08 -7.89
CA LYS A 161 9.33 8.06 -7.18
C LYS A 161 9.97 6.67 -7.29
N TYR A 162 9.92 5.96 -6.17
CA TYR A 162 10.32 4.56 -6.08
C TYR A 162 9.38 3.63 -6.85
N GLY A 163 9.88 2.45 -7.20
CA GLY A 163 9.19 1.44 -7.99
C GLY A 163 9.86 1.21 -9.34
N LEU A 164 9.65 0.02 -9.88
CA LEU A 164 10.13 -0.38 -11.20
C LEU A 164 9.38 0.38 -12.30
N HIS A 165 10.05 0.66 -13.41
CA HIS A 165 9.33 1.07 -14.62
C HIS A 165 8.42 -0.10 -15.07
N PRO A 166 7.21 0.16 -15.61
CA PRO A 166 6.30 -0.90 -16.07
C PRO A 166 6.95 -1.95 -17.00
N ASP A 167 7.89 -1.52 -17.83
CA ASP A 167 8.60 -2.41 -18.77
C ASP A 167 9.60 -3.35 -18.09
N GLU A 168 10.10 -3.02 -16.90
CA GLU A 168 11.07 -3.83 -16.16
C GLU A 168 10.41 -4.92 -15.30
N VAL A 169 9.09 -4.81 -15.06
CA VAL A 169 8.38 -5.67 -14.11
C VAL A 169 8.38 -7.14 -14.56
N ALA A 170 8.24 -7.42 -15.86
CA ALA A 170 8.25 -8.79 -16.37
C ALA A 170 9.59 -9.49 -16.08
N ASP A 171 10.70 -8.81 -16.39
CA ASP A 171 12.06 -9.32 -16.17
C ASP A 171 12.38 -9.47 -14.68
N PHE A 172 11.84 -8.57 -13.86
CA PHE A 172 11.94 -8.67 -12.40
C PHE A 172 11.21 -9.90 -11.86
N LEU A 173 9.95 -10.11 -12.25
CA LEU A 173 9.12 -11.23 -11.79
C LEU A 173 9.74 -12.58 -12.16
N ARG A 174 10.35 -12.71 -13.36
CA ARG A 174 11.03 -13.94 -13.79
C ARG A 174 12.17 -14.38 -12.88
N GLN A 175 12.74 -13.45 -12.10
CA GLN A 175 13.83 -13.74 -11.17
C GLN A 175 13.36 -14.08 -9.76
N LEU A 176 12.10 -13.76 -9.41
CA LEU A 176 11.58 -13.97 -8.06
C LEU A 176 11.42 -15.43 -7.60
N PRO A 177 11.23 -16.44 -8.47
CA PRO A 177 11.19 -17.84 -8.04
C PRO A 177 12.45 -18.32 -7.32
N ALA A 178 13.59 -17.62 -7.48
CA ALA A 178 14.82 -17.92 -6.75
C ALA A 178 14.75 -17.56 -5.24
N PHE A 179 13.76 -16.78 -4.81
CA PHE A 179 13.61 -16.30 -3.44
C PHE A 179 12.41 -16.97 -2.76
N SER A 180 12.60 -18.22 -2.34
CA SER A 180 11.53 -19.09 -1.82
C SER A 180 10.82 -18.57 -0.55
N ALA A 181 11.45 -17.68 0.22
CA ALA A 181 10.81 -17.05 1.37
C ALA A 181 9.93 -15.84 0.99
N LEU A 182 9.97 -15.38 -0.26
CA LEU A 182 9.15 -14.27 -0.75
C LEU A 182 7.95 -14.79 -1.52
N ARG A 183 6.76 -14.62 -0.94
CA ARG A 183 5.50 -15.03 -1.57
C ARG A 183 4.89 -13.84 -2.29
N VAL A 184 5.11 -13.77 -3.60
CA VAL A 184 4.56 -12.67 -4.41
C VAL A 184 3.04 -12.82 -4.49
N ARG A 185 2.32 -11.76 -4.10
CA ARG A 185 0.84 -11.72 -4.08
C ARG A 185 0.26 -10.83 -5.16
N GLY A 186 1.02 -9.84 -5.62
CA GLY A 186 0.47 -8.79 -6.45
C GLY A 186 1.42 -7.64 -6.75
N LEU A 187 0.83 -6.61 -7.35
CA LEU A 187 1.52 -5.35 -7.66
C LEU A 187 1.04 -4.23 -6.71
N MET A 188 1.92 -3.26 -6.47
CA MET A 188 1.64 -2.07 -5.67
C MET A 188 2.01 -0.82 -6.47
N THR A 189 1.21 0.24 -6.35
CA THR A 189 1.64 1.57 -6.82
C THR A 189 1.21 2.71 -5.91
N LEU A 190 1.90 3.84 -6.08
CA LEU A 190 1.54 5.16 -5.58
C LEU A 190 1.23 6.05 -6.77
N ALA A 191 -0.02 6.50 -6.90
CA ALA A 191 -0.43 7.39 -7.98
C ALA A 191 0.24 8.78 -7.89
N LEU A 192 0.05 9.58 -8.93
CA LEU A 192 0.33 11.01 -8.92
C LEU A 192 -0.43 11.69 -7.78
N PHE A 193 0.22 12.62 -7.08
CA PHE A 193 -0.51 13.50 -6.15
C PHE A 193 -1.10 14.64 -6.97
N SER A 194 -2.36 14.49 -7.39
CA SER A 194 -3.04 15.46 -8.24
C SER A 194 -4.51 15.61 -7.86
N ALA A 195 -5.04 16.84 -7.98
CA ALA A 195 -6.47 17.10 -7.89
C ALA A 195 -7.23 16.63 -9.15
N GLU A 196 -6.51 16.38 -10.25
CA GLU A 196 -7.08 15.90 -11.50
C GLU A 196 -7.34 14.38 -11.43
N GLY A 197 -8.58 14.01 -11.13
CA GLY A 197 -8.99 12.60 -10.98
C GLY A 197 -8.63 11.70 -12.16
N GLU A 198 -8.66 12.23 -13.39
CA GLU A 198 -8.32 11.46 -14.59
C GLU A 198 -6.84 11.03 -14.62
N ARG A 199 -5.91 11.90 -14.20
CA ARG A 199 -4.48 11.56 -14.13
C ARG A 199 -4.20 10.52 -13.04
N VAL A 200 -4.95 10.58 -11.95
CA VAL A 200 -4.91 9.57 -10.88
C VAL A 200 -5.46 8.23 -11.40
N ARG A 201 -6.60 8.25 -12.11
CA ARG A 201 -7.21 7.07 -12.73
C ARG A 201 -6.26 6.38 -13.70
N GLN A 202 -5.58 7.14 -14.57
CA GLN A 202 -4.61 6.61 -15.52
C GLN A 202 -3.47 5.82 -14.86
N CYS A 203 -3.02 6.22 -13.66
CA CYS A 203 -2.04 5.45 -12.89
C CYS A 203 -2.58 4.07 -12.51
N PHE A 204 -3.84 3.99 -12.05
CA PHE A 204 -4.47 2.74 -11.63
C PHE A 204 -4.85 1.84 -12.81
N VAL A 205 -5.31 2.43 -13.92
CA VAL A 205 -5.54 1.72 -15.19
C VAL A 205 -4.25 1.04 -15.66
N LEU A 206 -3.13 1.79 -15.66
CA LEU A 206 -1.83 1.26 -16.07
C LEU A 206 -1.41 0.06 -15.20
N LEU A 207 -1.57 0.14 -13.87
CA LEU A 207 -1.22 -0.98 -12.99
C LEU A 207 -2.11 -2.21 -13.24
N ARG A 208 -3.42 -1.99 -13.43
CA ARG A 208 -4.39 -3.06 -13.72
C ARG A 208 -4.05 -3.77 -15.02
N GLU A 209 -3.85 -3.03 -16.10
CA GLU A 209 -3.53 -3.58 -17.42
C GLU A 209 -2.19 -4.32 -17.42
N LEU A 210 -1.20 -3.76 -16.72
CA LEU A 210 0.08 -4.42 -16.49
C LEU A 210 -0.10 -5.76 -15.79
N ARG A 211 -0.88 -5.81 -14.70
CA ARG A 211 -1.19 -7.06 -13.99
C ARG A 211 -1.86 -8.09 -14.90
N GLU A 212 -2.89 -7.70 -15.64
CA GLU A 212 -3.62 -8.63 -16.51
C GLU A 212 -2.71 -9.27 -17.56
N ARG A 213 -1.83 -8.48 -18.18
CA ARG A 213 -0.83 -8.97 -19.13
C ARG A 213 0.15 -9.93 -18.44
N LEU A 214 0.72 -9.53 -17.31
CA LEU A 214 1.73 -10.33 -16.61
C LEU A 214 1.17 -11.61 -16.00
N ARG A 215 -0.11 -11.65 -15.63
CA ARG A 215 -0.75 -12.85 -15.04
C ARG A 215 -0.74 -14.05 -16.00
N GLN A 216 -0.77 -13.81 -17.31
CA GLN A 216 -0.72 -14.86 -18.33
C GLN A 216 0.68 -15.48 -18.46
N GLU A 217 1.71 -14.76 -18.06
CA GLU A 217 3.12 -15.14 -18.19
C GLU A 217 3.81 -15.29 -16.82
N ALA A 218 3.03 -15.32 -15.73
CA ALA A 218 3.55 -15.34 -14.38
C ALA A 218 4.33 -16.64 -14.13
N PRO A 219 5.57 -16.57 -13.62
CA PRO A 219 6.33 -17.75 -13.23
C PRO A 219 5.60 -18.56 -12.15
N GLU A 220 5.92 -19.86 -12.07
CA GLU A 220 5.43 -20.71 -10.97
C GLU A 220 5.81 -20.10 -9.61
N GLY A 221 4.86 -20.13 -8.67
CA GLY A 221 5.03 -19.56 -7.33
C GLY A 221 4.79 -18.04 -7.23
N VAL A 222 4.58 -17.34 -8.35
CA VAL A 222 4.23 -15.91 -8.37
C VAL A 222 2.71 -15.77 -8.57
N SER A 223 2.01 -15.25 -7.56
CA SER A 223 0.62 -14.81 -7.70
C SER A 223 0.59 -13.31 -8.01
N LEU A 224 -0.26 -12.95 -8.97
CA LEU A 224 -0.59 -11.57 -9.33
C LEU A 224 -2.09 -11.32 -9.16
N ASP A 225 -2.66 -11.81 -8.06
CA ASP A 225 -4.09 -11.69 -7.80
C ASP A 225 -4.44 -10.34 -7.16
N GLU A 226 -3.51 -9.75 -6.40
CA GLU A 226 -3.75 -8.54 -5.63
C GLU A 226 -3.21 -7.26 -6.32
N LEU A 227 -3.96 -6.16 -6.17
CA LEU A 227 -3.55 -4.81 -6.53
C LEU A 227 -3.63 -3.91 -5.31
N SER A 228 -2.48 -3.54 -4.78
CA SER A 228 -2.38 -2.56 -3.70
C SER A 228 -2.25 -1.16 -4.28
N MET A 229 -3.36 -0.42 -4.32
CA MET A 229 -3.40 0.93 -4.86
C MET A 229 -4.59 1.70 -4.29
N GLY A 230 -4.47 3.03 -4.22
CA GLY A 230 -5.45 3.89 -3.58
C GLY A 230 -5.15 4.15 -2.09
N MET A 231 -5.35 5.41 -1.72
CA MET A 231 -5.18 5.98 -0.38
C MET A 231 -6.41 6.82 -0.02
N SER A 232 -6.42 7.42 1.17
CA SER A 232 -7.58 8.16 1.72
C SER A 232 -8.28 9.13 0.74
N GLY A 233 -7.51 9.72 -0.20
CA GLY A 233 -7.99 10.68 -1.19
C GLY A 233 -8.45 10.07 -2.52
N ASP A 234 -8.05 8.86 -2.88
CA ASP A 234 -8.27 8.34 -4.24
C ASP A 234 -8.64 6.84 -4.28
N PHE A 235 -8.84 6.20 -3.12
CA PHE A 235 -9.13 4.78 -3.07
C PHE A 235 -10.43 4.40 -3.77
N GLU A 236 -11.42 5.29 -3.86
CA GLU A 236 -12.63 5.04 -4.64
C GLU A 236 -12.33 4.86 -6.12
N ILE A 237 -11.49 5.73 -6.71
CA ILE A 237 -11.05 5.61 -8.09
C ILE A 237 -10.24 4.31 -8.24
N ALA A 238 -9.35 4.01 -7.28
CA ALA A 238 -8.57 2.78 -7.29
C ALA A 238 -9.46 1.52 -7.28
N ILE A 239 -10.53 1.49 -6.49
CA ILE A 239 -11.50 0.38 -6.45
C ILE A 239 -12.23 0.24 -7.77
N GLU A 240 -12.66 1.35 -8.37
CA GLU A 240 -13.28 1.34 -9.70
C GLU A 240 -12.32 0.74 -10.74
N GLU A 241 -11.01 0.98 -10.61
CA GLU A 241 -9.95 0.42 -11.45
C GLU A 241 -9.38 -0.93 -10.98
N GLY A 242 -10.07 -1.64 -10.09
CA GLY A 242 -9.73 -3.03 -9.77
C GLY A 242 -8.82 -3.23 -8.56
N ALA A 243 -8.59 -2.22 -7.71
CA ALA A 243 -7.85 -2.38 -6.46
C ALA A 243 -8.45 -3.51 -5.61
N THR A 244 -7.58 -4.30 -4.98
CA THR A 244 -7.95 -5.33 -4.00
C THR A 244 -7.43 -5.00 -2.61
N VAL A 245 -6.49 -4.06 -2.50
CA VAL A 245 -5.98 -3.54 -1.23
C VAL A 245 -5.93 -2.03 -1.31
N VAL A 246 -6.61 -1.35 -0.38
CA VAL A 246 -6.59 0.12 -0.26
C VAL A 246 -5.92 0.54 1.04
N ARG A 247 -5.04 1.55 0.98
CA ARG A 247 -4.15 1.93 2.09
C ARG A 247 -4.59 3.25 2.72
N VAL A 248 -5.36 3.19 3.81
CA VAL A 248 -6.05 4.37 4.34
C VAL A 248 -5.42 4.80 5.68
N GLY A 249 -4.99 6.05 5.76
CA GLY A 249 -4.38 6.62 6.97
C GLY A 249 -5.26 7.70 7.58
N GLN A 250 -5.32 8.86 6.95
CA GLN A 250 -5.99 10.04 7.51
C GLN A 250 -7.47 9.84 7.77
N ALA A 251 -8.19 9.11 6.91
CA ALA A 251 -9.61 8.84 7.15
C ALA A 251 -9.88 7.91 8.34
N ILE A 252 -8.85 7.24 8.88
CA ILE A 252 -8.96 6.36 10.05
C ILE A 252 -8.39 7.04 11.29
N PHE A 253 -7.19 7.60 11.19
CA PHE A 253 -6.42 8.13 12.32
C PHE A 253 -6.47 9.66 12.46
N GLY A 254 -7.13 10.37 11.54
CA GLY A 254 -7.16 11.83 11.49
C GLY A 254 -6.01 12.48 10.70
N ALA A 255 -6.10 13.80 10.52
CA ALA A 255 -5.15 14.60 9.75
C ALA A 255 -3.68 14.41 10.22
N ARG A 256 -2.73 14.60 9.30
CA ARG A 256 -1.29 14.51 9.60
C ARG A 256 -0.80 15.84 10.16
N ALA A 257 0.16 15.80 11.07
CA ALA A 257 0.94 16.98 11.46
C ALA A 257 2.06 17.31 10.46
N THR A 258 2.43 16.36 9.57
CA THR A 258 3.53 16.49 8.62
C THR A 258 3.07 16.35 7.16
N PRO A 259 3.60 17.18 6.23
CA PRO A 259 3.16 17.24 4.84
C PRO A 259 3.72 16.10 3.97
N ASP A 260 3.16 15.99 2.75
CA ASP A 260 3.48 14.95 1.76
C ASP A 260 4.83 15.12 1.04
N SER A 261 5.73 15.93 1.58
CA SER A 261 7.12 16.08 1.12
C SER A 261 8.15 15.47 2.07
N PHE A 262 7.78 15.12 3.31
CA PHE A 262 8.70 14.61 4.32
C PHE A 262 9.10 13.11 4.16
N TYR A 263 8.31 12.34 3.42
CA TYR A 263 8.46 10.90 3.17
C TYR A 263 8.68 10.55 1.67
N TRP A 264 8.76 11.56 0.79
CA TRP A 264 8.83 11.47 -0.68
C TRP A 264 9.80 12.56 -1.12
N PRO A 265 10.79 12.29 -1.97
CA PRO A 265 11.55 13.36 -2.61
C PRO A 265 10.60 14.18 -3.50
N THR A 266 10.43 15.47 -3.23
CA THR A 266 9.80 16.38 -4.19
C THR A 266 10.76 16.63 -5.36
N ALA A 267 10.23 16.89 -6.56
CA ALA A 267 11.05 17.22 -7.73
C ALA A 267 12.01 18.41 -7.49
N ASP A 268 11.68 19.29 -6.53
CA ASP A 268 12.47 20.46 -6.14
C ASP A 268 13.31 20.23 -4.85
N GLY A 269 13.86 19.04 -4.68
CA GLY A 269 14.53 18.61 -3.45
C GLY A 269 16.05 18.68 -3.46
N ASP A 270 16.66 19.77 -3.95
CA ASP A 270 18.12 19.96 -3.90
C ASP A 270 18.48 21.38 -3.40
N ALA A 271 18.03 21.71 -2.18
CA ALA A 271 18.55 22.85 -1.41
C ALA A 271 18.07 22.85 0.05
N ALA A 272 18.42 21.84 0.85
CA ALA A 272 18.49 21.99 2.31
C ALA A 272 19.10 20.73 2.97
N ASP A 273 20.42 20.63 2.95
CA ASP A 273 21.16 20.26 4.16
C ASP A 273 22.64 20.62 3.96
N LYS A 274 23.05 21.66 4.68
CA LYS A 274 24.43 22.01 5.01
C LYS A 274 24.56 21.87 6.51
#